data_AF-A0A4Y8CDG5-F1
#
_entry.id   AF-A0A4Y8CDG5-F1
#
_cell.length_a   1.000
_cell.length_b   1.000
_cell.length_c   1.000
_cell.angle_alpha   90.00
_cell.angle_beta   90.00
_cell.angle_gamma   90.00
#
_symmetry.space_group_name_H-M   'P 1'
#
loop_
_entity.id
_entity.type
_entity.pdbx_description
1 polymer ?
#
loop_
_entity_poly.entity_id
_entity_poly.type
_entity_poly.pdbx_seq_one_letter_code
_entity_poly.pdbx_strand_id
1 'polypeptide(L)'
;MLILAGAGSGKTKTITTRLAYLIGEVGIPSHNTLTLTFTNKAASVMRHRALNFLQGNHNPLLCTFHKFGLLFLKLHFERLERKNSFIVIDTDDTKKIIKDLIHDKNKDNVYDIIKYISYCKNEGKRVSNVFEDLNLLKEHNFEKYQNEYKFANYYRAYEEYLLKQNFVDFDDLLLLSNLILENDINFAKEQSLLYNYITVDEYQDTNTLQYKILKNLCCMHENITVVGDDDQSIYSWRGAKIENILNFQNDFKNVKL
;
A
#
# COMPACT_ATOMS: atom_id res chain seq x y z
N MET A 1 -4.89 6.45 17.53
CA MET A 1 -3.75 6.97 18.33
C MET A 1 -2.65 7.37 17.37
N LEU A 2 -2.07 8.55 17.54
CA LEU A 2 -0.93 9.06 16.77
C LEU A 2 0.24 9.21 17.72
N ILE A 3 1.39 8.65 17.40
CA ILE A 3 2.62 8.80 18.20
C ILE A 3 3.63 9.56 17.34
N LEU A 4 3.84 10.83 17.66
CA LEU A 4 4.90 11.64 17.07
C LEU A 4 6.20 11.39 17.83
N ALA A 5 7.21 10.88 17.14
CA ALA A 5 8.39 10.34 17.80
C ALA A 5 9.66 10.48 16.94
N GLY A 6 10.58 11.32 17.43
CA GLY A 6 11.87 11.61 16.82
C GLY A 6 12.77 10.37 16.61
N ALA A 7 13.89 10.53 15.90
CA ALA A 7 14.95 9.52 15.86
C ALA A 7 15.41 9.13 17.28
N GLY A 8 15.59 7.83 17.52
CA GLY A 8 16.11 7.33 18.81
C GLY A 8 15.12 7.37 20.00
N SER A 9 13.91 7.87 19.81
CA SER A 9 12.87 8.00 20.86
C SER A 9 12.26 6.67 21.35
N GLY A 10 12.63 5.54 20.74
CA GLY A 10 12.11 4.22 21.12
C GLY A 10 10.84 3.79 20.38
N LYS A 11 10.48 4.42 19.24
CA LYS A 11 9.36 4.04 18.33
C LYS A 11 9.15 2.52 18.23
N THR A 12 10.22 1.82 17.85
CA THR A 12 10.21 0.36 17.68
C THR A 12 9.84 -0.37 18.97
N LYS A 13 10.37 0.05 20.11
CA LYS A 13 10.05 -0.56 21.41
C LYS A 13 8.57 -0.39 21.68
N THR A 14 8.04 0.83 21.55
CA THR A 14 6.62 1.15 21.76
C THR A 14 5.70 0.29 20.89
N ILE A 15 5.99 0.15 19.58
CA ILE A 15 5.21 -0.71 18.67
C ILE A 15 5.23 -2.17 19.11
N THR A 16 6.43 -2.72 19.39
CA THR A 16 6.58 -4.14 19.74
C THR A 16 5.96 -4.49 21.09
N THR A 17 6.10 -3.61 22.10
CA THR A 17 5.48 -3.80 23.41
C THR A 17 3.97 -3.63 23.33
N ARG A 18 3.47 -2.70 22.50
CA ARG A 18 2.03 -2.56 22.26
C ARG A 18 1.43 -3.81 21.65
N LEU A 19 2.06 -4.38 20.62
CA LEU A 19 1.60 -5.61 20.01
C LEU A 19 1.57 -6.77 21.01
N ALA A 20 2.64 -6.91 21.80
CA ALA A 20 2.71 -7.94 22.84
C ALA A 20 1.63 -7.73 23.92
N TYR A 21 1.40 -6.49 24.37
CA TYR A 21 0.37 -6.16 25.34
C TYR A 21 -1.04 -6.50 24.83
N LEU A 22 -1.36 -6.15 23.58
CA LEU A 22 -2.66 -6.48 22.99
C LEU A 22 -2.92 -8.00 22.98
N ILE A 23 -1.90 -8.79 22.68
CA ILE A 23 -2.06 -10.25 22.55
C ILE A 23 -2.00 -10.94 23.92
N GLY A 24 -0.98 -10.65 24.73
CA GLY A 24 -0.70 -11.37 25.97
C GLY A 24 -1.54 -10.90 27.16
N GLU A 25 -1.72 -9.58 27.31
CA GLU A 25 -2.39 -9.02 28.49
C GLU A 25 -3.88 -8.74 28.22
N VAL A 26 -4.20 -8.15 27.07
CA VAL A 26 -5.61 -7.86 26.70
C VAL A 26 -6.32 -9.10 26.17
N GLY A 27 -5.58 -10.09 25.66
CA GLY A 27 -6.14 -11.33 25.13
C GLY A 27 -6.70 -11.21 23.71
N ILE A 28 -6.26 -10.22 22.93
CA ILE A 28 -6.67 -10.09 21.52
C ILE A 28 -6.05 -11.25 20.72
N PRO A 29 -6.86 -12.02 19.95
CA PRO A 29 -6.31 -13.06 19.10
C PRO A 29 -5.29 -12.49 18.11
N SER A 30 -4.13 -13.15 17.95
CA SER A 30 -3.02 -12.58 17.16
C SER A 30 -3.39 -12.31 15.69
N HIS A 31 -4.34 -13.07 15.13
CA HIS A 31 -4.84 -12.86 13.77
C HIS A 31 -5.73 -11.61 13.62
N ASN A 32 -6.21 -11.03 14.73
CA ASN A 32 -6.92 -9.75 14.72
C ASN A 32 -5.99 -8.53 14.81
N THR A 33 -4.67 -8.75 14.82
CA THR A 33 -3.66 -7.69 14.85
C THR A 33 -2.95 -7.59 13.50
N LEU A 34 -2.79 -6.38 13.00
CA LEU A 34 -2.03 -6.06 11.79
C LEU A 34 -1.00 -4.98 12.11
N THR A 35 0.28 -5.28 11.96
CA THR A 35 1.37 -4.31 12.12
C THR A 35 2.13 -4.16 10.81
N LEU A 36 2.15 -2.94 10.27
CA LEU A 36 2.71 -2.60 8.97
C LEU A 36 3.95 -1.73 9.14
N THR A 37 5.00 -2.03 8.38
CA THR A 37 6.24 -1.25 8.28
C THR A 37 6.70 -1.16 6.82
N PHE A 38 7.77 -0.42 6.55
CA PHE A 38 8.24 -0.18 5.17
C PHE A 38 9.34 -1.13 4.71
N THR A 39 10.07 -1.77 5.63
CA THR A 39 11.19 -2.65 5.26
C THR A 39 11.05 -4.06 5.84
N ASN A 40 11.50 -5.06 5.09
CA ASN A 40 11.53 -6.45 5.55
C ASN A 40 12.44 -6.61 6.78
N LYS A 41 13.52 -5.82 6.87
CA LYS A 41 14.41 -5.80 8.03
C LYS A 41 13.68 -5.30 9.28
N ALA A 42 12.98 -4.17 9.19
CA ALA A 42 12.17 -3.65 10.30
C ALA A 42 11.10 -4.67 10.72
N ALA A 43 10.40 -5.28 9.75
CA ALA A 43 9.40 -6.30 10.04
C ALA A 43 9.99 -7.50 10.80
N SER A 44 11.11 -8.04 10.33
CA SER A 44 11.78 -9.18 10.98
C SER A 44 12.23 -8.85 12.41
N VAL A 45 12.89 -7.69 12.60
CA VAL A 45 13.38 -7.25 13.92
C VAL A 45 12.22 -7.01 14.89
N MET A 46 11.17 -6.30 14.45
CA MET A 46 10.01 -6.03 15.29
C MET A 46 9.26 -7.31 15.66
N ARG A 47 9.09 -8.22 14.70
CA ARG A 47 8.44 -9.51 14.94
C ARG A 47 9.19 -10.32 15.99
N HIS A 48 10.52 -10.44 15.85
CA HIS A 48 11.34 -11.16 16.83
C HIS A 48 11.20 -10.53 18.23
N ARG A 49 11.29 -9.20 18.34
CA ARG A 49 11.12 -8.48 19.61
C ARG A 49 9.75 -8.67 20.24
N ALA A 50 8.67 -8.55 19.46
CA ALA A 50 7.31 -8.70 19.96
C ALA A 50 7.06 -10.12 20.48
N LEU A 51 7.55 -11.15 19.78
CA LEU A 51 7.40 -12.55 20.20
C LEU A 51 8.18 -12.87 21.48
N ASN A 52 9.32 -12.21 21.73
CA ASN A 52 10.07 -12.40 22.99
C ASN A 52 9.32 -11.93 24.24
N PHE A 53 8.29 -11.08 24.08
CA PHE A 53 7.42 -10.65 25.18
C PHE A 53 6.20 -11.55 25.37
N LEU A 54 5.94 -12.49 24.47
CA LEU A 54 4.76 -13.34 24.47
C LEU A 54 5.10 -14.74 24.95
N GLN A 55 4.20 -15.34 25.72
CA GLN A 55 4.26 -16.76 26.07
C GLN A 55 3.43 -17.56 25.06
N GLY A 56 3.82 -18.80 24.76
CA GLY A 56 3.09 -19.67 23.84
C GLY A 56 3.32 -19.38 22.36
N ASN A 57 2.54 -20.04 21.49
CA ASN A 57 2.72 -19.98 20.04
C ASN A 57 1.75 -18.98 19.42
N HIS A 58 2.18 -17.73 19.29
CA HIS A 58 1.43 -16.67 18.62
C HIS A 58 2.01 -16.35 17.25
N ASN A 59 1.14 -16.03 16.29
CA ASN A 59 1.53 -15.65 14.94
C ASN A 59 0.85 -14.34 14.51
N PRO A 60 1.23 -13.19 15.10
CA PRO A 60 0.67 -11.91 14.69
C PRO A 60 1.10 -11.55 13.26
N LEU A 61 0.24 -10.83 12.54
CA LEU A 61 0.58 -10.36 11.20
C LEU A 61 1.39 -9.07 11.29
N LEU A 62 2.71 -9.21 11.36
CA LEU A 62 3.67 -8.11 11.31
C LEU A 62 4.53 -8.22 10.06
N CYS A 63 4.30 -7.33 9.09
CA CYS A 63 4.96 -7.39 7.79
C CYS A 63 5.01 -6.01 7.09
N THR A 64 5.50 -5.96 5.85
CA THR A 64 5.42 -4.75 5.03
C THR A 64 4.07 -4.63 4.34
N PHE A 65 3.71 -3.43 3.86
CA PHE A 65 2.52 -3.23 3.02
C PHE A 65 2.45 -4.22 1.84
N HIS A 66 3.55 -4.37 1.11
CA HIS A 66 3.60 -5.27 -0.05
C HIS A 66 3.49 -6.74 0.34
N LYS A 67 4.08 -7.13 1.48
CA LYS A 67 3.92 -8.50 1.99
C LYS A 67 2.47 -8.76 2.43
N PHE A 68 1.82 -7.77 3.04
CA PHE A 68 0.39 -7.82 3.34
C PHE A 68 -0.43 -7.96 2.05
N GLY A 69 -0.22 -7.10 1.06
CA GLY A 69 -0.92 -7.17 -0.23
C GLY A 69 -0.74 -8.52 -0.93
N LEU A 70 0.47 -9.08 -0.93
CA LEU A 70 0.72 -10.43 -1.45
C LEU A 70 -0.09 -11.51 -0.72
N LEU A 71 -0.12 -11.49 0.62
CA LEU A 71 -0.89 -12.46 1.41
C LEU A 71 -2.39 -12.28 1.21
N PHE A 72 -2.85 -11.04 1.17
CA PHE A 72 -4.24 -10.67 0.94
C PHE A 72 -4.71 -11.15 -0.44
N LEU A 73 -3.94 -10.88 -1.50
CA LEU A 73 -4.22 -11.36 -2.84
C LEU A 73 -4.24 -12.89 -2.88
N LYS A 74 -3.27 -13.58 -2.27
CA LYS A 74 -3.29 -15.06 -2.23
C LYS A 74 -4.56 -15.65 -1.61
N LEU A 75 -5.21 -14.94 -0.68
CA LEU A 75 -6.46 -15.38 -0.06
C LEU A 75 -7.71 -14.98 -0.85
N HIS A 76 -7.64 -13.88 -1.60
CA HIS A 76 -8.83 -13.21 -2.12
C HIS A 76 -8.77 -12.89 -3.62
N PHE A 77 -7.78 -13.40 -4.36
CA PHE A 77 -7.56 -13.06 -5.77
C PHE A 77 -8.76 -13.34 -6.67
N GLU A 78 -9.54 -14.38 -6.36
CA GLU A 78 -10.71 -14.77 -7.14
C GLU A 78 -11.80 -13.69 -7.15
N ARG A 79 -11.79 -12.76 -6.19
CA ARG A 79 -12.67 -11.57 -6.17
C ARG A 79 -12.37 -10.58 -7.30
N LEU A 80 -11.25 -10.73 -7.99
CA LEU A 80 -10.92 -9.99 -9.22
C LEU A 80 -11.37 -10.73 -10.49
N GLU A 81 -12.11 -11.84 -10.35
CA GLU A 81 -12.53 -12.71 -11.46
C GLU A 81 -11.32 -13.28 -12.23
N ARG A 82 -10.21 -13.48 -11.50
CA ARG A 82 -8.95 -14.02 -12.03
C ARG A 82 -8.55 -15.29 -11.30
N LYS A 83 -7.84 -16.18 -11.99
CA LYS A 83 -7.28 -17.40 -11.39
C LYS A 83 -6.23 -17.02 -10.33
N ASN A 84 -6.31 -17.60 -9.14
CA ASN A 84 -5.37 -17.38 -8.03
C ASN A 84 -3.94 -17.95 -8.27
N SER A 85 -3.62 -18.38 -9.49
CA SER A 85 -2.30 -18.83 -9.92
C SER A 85 -1.48 -17.68 -10.52
N PHE A 86 -1.58 -16.48 -9.96
CA PHE A 86 -0.87 -15.32 -10.48
C PHE A 86 0.63 -15.40 -10.19
N ILE A 87 1.43 -14.78 -11.06
CA ILE A 87 2.89 -14.71 -10.91
C ILE A 87 3.27 -13.27 -10.58
N VAL A 88 4.05 -13.10 -9.51
CA VAL A 88 4.62 -11.80 -9.15
C VAL A 88 5.88 -11.59 -9.98
N ILE A 89 5.91 -10.52 -10.76
CA ILE A 89 7.07 -10.15 -11.58
C ILE A 89 7.93 -9.10 -10.87
N ASP A 90 9.23 -9.10 -11.16
CA ASP A 90 10.18 -8.14 -10.61
C ASP A 90 10.41 -6.94 -11.55
N THR A 91 11.27 -6.00 -11.13
CA THR A 91 11.56 -4.80 -11.90
C THR A 91 12.26 -5.05 -13.23
N ASP A 92 13.02 -6.14 -13.36
CA ASP A 92 13.73 -6.46 -14.60
C ASP A 92 12.77 -7.09 -15.61
N ASP A 93 11.82 -7.89 -15.16
CA ASP A 93 10.71 -8.37 -15.99
C ASP A 93 9.81 -7.22 -16.45
N THR A 94 9.45 -6.28 -15.56
CA THR A 94 8.74 -5.05 -15.94
C THR A 94 9.50 -4.27 -17.03
N LYS A 95 10.82 -4.09 -16.89
CA LYS A 95 11.64 -3.40 -17.91
C LYS A 95 11.61 -4.11 -19.26
N LYS A 96 11.70 -5.45 -19.28
CA LYS A 96 11.64 -6.23 -20.53
C LYS A 96 10.29 -6.05 -21.22
N ILE A 97 9.20 -6.21 -20.47
CA ILE A 97 7.83 -6.05 -21.01
C ILE A 97 7.65 -4.66 -21.60
N ILE A 98 8.00 -3.59 -20.86
CA ILE A 98 7.86 -2.22 -21.37
C ILE A 98 8.75 -1.98 -22.61
N LYS A 99 9.98 -2.50 -22.63
CA LYS A 99 10.89 -2.39 -23.78
C LYS A 99 10.34 -3.05 -25.05
N ASP A 100 9.54 -4.11 -24.90
CA ASP A 100 8.88 -4.80 -26.01
C ASP A 100 7.61 -4.06 -26.47
N LEU A 101 6.98 -3.28 -25.59
CA LEU A 101 5.82 -2.43 -25.94
C LEU A 101 6.21 -1.11 -26.62
N ILE A 102 7.44 -0.63 -26.45
CA ILE A 102 7.92 0.61 -27.09
C ILE A 102 8.15 0.41 -28.59
N HIS A 103 7.48 1.22 -29.40
CA HIS A 103 7.63 1.23 -30.86
C HIS A 103 8.86 2.03 -31.35
N ASP A 104 9.13 3.21 -30.78
CA ASP A 104 10.27 4.09 -31.15
C ASP A 104 11.23 4.27 -29.98
N LYS A 105 12.27 3.43 -29.91
CA LYS A 105 13.27 3.41 -28.82
C LYS A 105 14.17 4.64 -28.79
N ASN A 106 14.16 5.47 -29.83
CA ASN A 106 14.94 6.72 -29.85
C ASN A 106 14.19 7.90 -29.21
N LYS A 107 12.87 7.80 -29.07
CA LYS A 107 12.02 8.85 -28.48
C LYS A 107 11.51 8.50 -27.10
N ASP A 108 11.41 7.21 -26.79
CA ASP A 108 10.66 6.74 -25.62
C ASP A 108 11.58 6.00 -24.67
N ASN A 109 11.66 6.51 -23.44
CA ASN A 109 12.52 5.95 -22.40
C ASN A 109 11.73 4.99 -21.51
N VAL A 110 12.22 3.74 -21.39
CA VAL A 110 11.63 2.69 -20.54
C VAL A 110 11.47 3.14 -19.09
N TYR A 111 12.45 3.84 -18.52
CA TYR A 111 12.44 4.26 -17.13
C TYR A 111 11.37 5.32 -16.85
N ASP A 112 11.17 6.26 -17.77
CA ASP A 112 10.14 7.29 -17.62
C ASP A 112 8.73 6.68 -17.66
N ILE A 113 8.51 5.69 -18.53
CA ILE A 113 7.25 4.95 -18.61
C ILE A 113 7.00 4.17 -17.32
N ILE A 114 7.98 3.43 -16.81
CA ILE A 114 7.87 2.69 -15.55
C ILE A 114 7.56 3.64 -14.39
N LYS A 115 8.26 4.78 -14.33
CA LYS A 115 8.03 5.80 -13.30
C LYS A 115 6.62 6.38 -13.38
N TYR A 116 6.11 6.65 -14.58
CA TYR A 116 4.73 7.10 -14.78
C TYR A 116 3.71 6.07 -14.31
N ILE A 117 3.86 4.80 -14.73
CA ILE A 117 2.98 3.70 -14.32
C ILE A 117 2.98 3.56 -12.80
N SER A 118 4.17 3.49 -12.20
CA SER A 118 4.31 3.36 -10.74
C SER A 118 3.68 4.55 -10.00
N TYR A 119 3.84 5.77 -10.50
CA TYR A 119 3.15 6.94 -9.95
C TYR A 119 1.62 6.79 -10.01
N CYS A 120 1.06 6.44 -11.16
CA CYS A 120 -0.39 6.22 -11.32
C CYS A 120 -0.91 5.16 -10.34
N LYS A 121 -0.23 4.01 -10.26
CA LYS A 121 -0.60 2.92 -9.34
C LYS A 121 -0.54 3.38 -7.88
N ASN A 122 0.51 4.10 -7.47
CA ASN A 122 0.67 4.59 -6.09
C ASN A 122 -0.31 5.71 -5.70
N GLU A 123 -0.91 6.40 -6.68
CA GLU A 123 -2.08 7.30 -6.47
C GLU A 123 -3.42 6.53 -6.42
N GLY A 124 -3.39 5.21 -6.61
CA GLY A 124 -4.55 4.35 -6.69
C GLY A 124 -5.35 4.51 -7.99
N LYS A 125 -4.69 4.92 -9.08
CA LYS A 125 -5.33 5.14 -10.38
C LYS A 125 -5.15 3.93 -11.27
N ARG A 126 -6.27 3.35 -11.72
CA ARG A 126 -6.29 2.38 -12.81
C ARG A 126 -6.23 3.11 -14.15
N VAL A 127 -6.00 2.35 -15.22
CA VAL A 127 -6.03 2.86 -16.60
C VAL A 127 -7.29 3.71 -16.86
N SER A 128 -8.47 3.24 -16.45
CA SER A 128 -9.73 3.98 -16.63
C SER A 128 -9.69 5.36 -15.96
N ASN A 129 -9.20 5.45 -14.73
CA ASN A 129 -9.09 6.72 -13.99
C ASN A 129 -8.10 7.67 -14.66
N VAL A 130 -6.98 7.15 -15.18
CA VAL A 130 -6.01 7.96 -15.92
C VAL A 130 -6.64 8.56 -17.18
N PHE A 131 -7.42 7.78 -17.95
CA PHE A 131 -8.09 8.31 -19.14
C PHE A 131 -9.24 9.28 -18.81
N GLU A 132 -9.94 9.09 -17.69
CA GLU A 132 -10.92 10.06 -17.16
C GLU A 132 -10.23 11.41 -16.86
N ASP A 133 -9.13 11.40 -16.12
CA ASP A 133 -8.35 12.60 -15.81
C ASP A 133 -7.83 13.30 -17.08
N LEU A 134 -7.39 12.52 -18.07
CA LEU A 134 -6.90 13.04 -19.35
C LEU A 134 -7.99 13.74 -20.15
N ASN A 135 -9.24 13.27 -20.09
CA ASN A 135 -10.35 13.93 -20.77
C ASN A 135 -10.59 15.34 -20.20
N LEU A 136 -10.52 15.49 -18.88
CA LEU A 136 -10.60 16.79 -18.22
C LEU A 136 -9.40 17.67 -18.57
N LEU A 137 -8.20 17.09 -18.61
CA LEU A 137 -6.97 17.83 -18.93
C LEU A 137 -6.95 18.35 -20.37
N LYS A 138 -7.53 17.62 -21.32
CA LYS A 138 -7.58 17.98 -22.74
C LYS A 138 -8.21 19.36 -22.97
N GLU A 139 -9.20 19.73 -22.16
CA GLU A 139 -9.92 21.00 -22.28
C GLU A 139 -9.13 22.18 -21.67
N HIS A 140 -8.25 21.91 -20.71
CA HIS A 140 -7.55 22.96 -19.94
C HIS A 140 -6.07 23.14 -20.31
N ASN A 141 -5.40 22.08 -20.77
CA ASN A 141 -3.97 22.12 -21.11
C ASN A 141 -3.61 21.05 -22.16
N PHE A 142 -3.77 21.41 -23.43
CA PHE A 142 -3.60 20.49 -24.55
C PHE A 142 -2.17 19.96 -24.72
N GLU A 143 -1.15 20.78 -24.44
CA GLU A 143 0.26 20.37 -24.53
C GLU A 143 0.59 19.30 -23.48
N LYS A 144 0.19 19.52 -22.22
CA LYS A 144 0.37 18.54 -21.14
C LYS A 144 -0.42 17.27 -21.42
N TYR A 145 -1.65 17.40 -21.94
CA TYR A 145 -2.46 16.26 -22.37
C TYR A 145 -1.75 15.39 -23.41
N GLN A 146 -1.15 15.96 -24.46
CA GLN A 146 -0.47 15.17 -25.49
C GLN A 146 0.66 14.31 -24.90
N ASN A 147 1.47 14.89 -24.01
CA ASN A 147 2.55 14.17 -23.36
C ASN A 147 2.03 13.05 -22.46
N GLU A 148 1.04 13.31 -21.60
CA GLU A 148 0.50 12.29 -20.69
C GLU A 148 -0.31 11.21 -21.40
N TYR A 149 -1.05 11.55 -22.47
CA TYR A 149 -1.84 10.59 -23.25
C TYR A 149 -0.96 9.47 -23.82
N LYS A 150 0.26 9.79 -24.26
CA LYS A 150 1.23 8.81 -24.72
C LYS A 150 1.63 7.83 -23.60
N PHE A 151 2.00 8.32 -22.43
CA PHE A 151 2.34 7.47 -21.28
C PHE A 151 1.14 6.62 -20.80
N ALA A 152 -0.07 7.17 -20.82
CA ALA A 152 -1.29 6.44 -20.49
C ALA A 152 -1.58 5.28 -21.45
N ASN A 153 -1.26 5.43 -22.74
CA ASN A 153 -1.36 4.32 -23.70
C ASN A 153 -0.36 3.19 -23.39
N TYR A 154 0.87 3.53 -22.97
CA TYR A 154 1.81 2.52 -22.49
C TYR A 154 1.34 1.83 -21.22
N TYR A 155 0.75 2.58 -20.28
CA TYR A 155 0.16 2.00 -19.08
C TYR A 155 -0.96 1.01 -19.45
N ARG A 156 -1.87 1.39 -20.35
CA ARG A 156 -2.93 0.50 -20.84
C ARG A 156 -2.38 -0.80 -21.44
N ALA A 157 -1.45 -0.68 -22.39
CA ALA A 157 -0.88 -1.85 -23.06
C ALA A 157 -0.13 -2.76 -22.09
N TYR A 158 0.54 -2.19 -21.09
CA TYR A 158 1.22 -2.93 -20.03
C TYR A 158 0.23 -3.70 -19.14
N GLU A 159 -0.85 -3.06 -18.68
CA GLU A 159 -1.87 -3.72 -17.85
C GLU A 159 -2.61 -4.83 -18.62
N GLU A 160 -2.90 -4.61 -19.91
CA GLU A 160 -3.47 -5.65 -20.79
C GLU A 160 -2.53 -6.85 -20.91
N TYR A 161 -1.23 -6.61 -21.03
CA TYR A 161 -0.22 -7.67 -21.04
C TYR A 161 -0.19 -8.44 -19.72
N LEU A 162 -0.13 -7.74 -18.58
CA LEU A 162 -0.14 -8.38 -17.25
C LEU A 162 -1.39 -9.22 -17.04
N LEU A 163 -2.57 -8.68 -17.40
CA LEU A 163 -3.83 -9.39 -17.28
C LEU A 163 -3.85 -10.68 -18.11
N LYS A 164 -3.39 -10.61 -19.37
CA LYS A 164 -3.33 -11.77 -20.28
C LYS A 164 -2.41 -12.88 -19.77
N GLN A 165 -1.29 -12.53 -19.15
CA GLN A 165 -0.34 -13.49 -18.58
C GLN A 165 -0.71 -13.91 -17.15
N ASN A 166 -1.74 -13.31 -16.57
CA ASN A 166 -2.06 -13.40 -15.15
C ASN A 166 -0.87 -13.02 -14.25
N PHE A 167 -0.13 -11.99 -14.65
CA PHE A 167 0.95 -11.40 -13.86
C PHE A 167 0.41 -10.31 -12.93
N VAL A 168 1.21 -10.02 -11.91
CA VAL A 168 1.01 -8.98 -10.91
C VAL A 168 2.38 -8.37 -10.65
N ASP A 169 2.56 -7.06 -10.84
CA ASP A 169 3.81 -6.43 -10.46
C ASP A 169 3.81 -5.99 -8.98
N PHE A 170 4.89 -5.33 -8.56
CA PHE A 170 5.05 -4.95 -7.15
C PHE A 170 3.99 -3.92 -6.69
N ASP A 171 3.69 -2.91 -7.51
CA ASP A 171 2.69 -1.89 -7.19
C ASP A 171 1.26 -2.49 -7.22
N ASP A 172 1.01 -3.48 -8.09
CA ASP A 172 -0.26 -4.21 -8.15
C ASP A 172 -0.61 -4.95 -6.86
N LEU A 173 0.38 -5.37 -6.07
CA LEU A 173 0.13 -6.00 -4.77
C LEU A 173 -0.77 -5.12 -3.89
N LEU A 174 -0.58 -3.81 -3.97
CA LEU A 174 -1.38 -2.82 -3.25
C LEU A 174 -2.60 -2.40 -4.06
N LEU A 175 -2.43 -2.09 -5.35
CA LEU A 175 -3.52 -1.55 -6.17
C LEU A 175 -4.69 -2.53 -6.28
N LEU A 176 -4.40 -3.81 -6.53
CA LEU A 176 -5.42 -4.85 -6.64
C LEU A 176 -6.05 -5.19 -5.29
N SER A 177 -5.27 -5.12 -4.20
CA SER A 177 -5.80 -5.31 -2.84
C SER A 177 -6.78 -4.19 -2.47
N ASN A 178 -6.45 -2.94 -2.81
CA ASN A 178 -7.36 -1.80 -2.65
C ASN A 178 -8.61 -1.96 -3.52
N LEU A 179 -8.46 -2.40 -4.77
CA LEU A 179 -9.60 -2.64 -5.67
C LEU A 179 -10.57 -3.67 -5.12
N ILE A 180 -10.09 -4.78 -4.54
CA ILE A 180 -10.94 -5.78 -3.89
C ILE A 180 -11.74 -5.15 -2.74
N LEU A 181 -11.10 -4.31 -1.93
CA LEU A 181 -11.74 -3.64 -0.80
C LEU A 181 -12.76 -2.57 -1.25
N GLU A 182 -12.45 -1.79 -2.28
CA GLU A 182 -13.33 -0.73 -2.78
C GLU A 182 -14.56 -1.28 -3.52
N ASN A 183 -14.42 -2.41 -4.22
CA ASN A 183 -15.52 -2.98 -5.01
C ASN A 183 -16.59 -3.68 -4.16
N ASP A 184 -16.28 -4.10 -2.94
CA ASP A 184 -17.20 -4.84 -2.07
C ASP A 184 -17.13 -4.29 -0.64
N ILE A 185 -18.03 -3.36 -0.33
CA ILE A 185 -18.11 -2.71 0.99
C ILE A 185 -18.40 -3.71 2.11
N ASN A 186 -19.14 -4.79 1.85
CA ASN A 186 -19.43 -5.79 2.89
C ASN A 186 -18.17 -6.59 3.20
N PHE A 187 -17.43 -6.99 2.16
CA PHE A 187 -16.14 -7.62 2.35
C PHE A 187 -15.13 -6.69 3.05
N ALA A 188 -15.08 -5.41 2.71
CA ALA A 188 -14.23 -4.45 3.42
C ALA A 188 -14.56 -4.36 4.92
N LYS A 189 -15.85 -4.40 5.28
CA LYS A 189 -16.28 -4.46 6.69
C LYS A 189 -15.83 -5.75 7.39
N GLU A 190 -15.95 -6.90 6.73
CA GLU A 190 -15.44 -8.17 7.25
C GLU A 190 -13.94 -8.11 7.50
N GLN A 191 -13.17 -7.58 6.54
CA GLN A 191 -11.73 -7.40 6.69
C GLN A 191 -11.39 -6.39 7.78
N SER A 192 -12.16 -5.32 7.93
CA SER A 192 -11.98 -4.37 9.03
C SER A 192 -12.20 -5.02 10.39
N LEU A 193 -13.27 -5.82 10.55
CA LEU A 193 -13.52 -6.56 11.80
C LEU A 193 -12.45 -7.64 12.06
N LEU A 194 -11.90 -8.26 11.01
CA LEU A 194 -10.77 -9.17 11.13
C LEU A 194 -9.55 -8.42 11.64
N TYR A 195 -9.05 -7.41 10.92
CA TYR A 195 -7.87 -6.62 11.30
C TYR A 195 -8.19 -5.52 12.31
N ASN A 196 -8.85 -5.90 13.41
CA ASN A 196 -9.42 -4.98 14.40
C ASN A 196 -8.38 -4.08 15.10
N TYR A 197 -7.10 -4.44 15.13
CA TYR A 197 -6.05 -3.59 15.71
C TYR A 197 -4.91 -3.39 14.72
N ILE A 198 -4.85 -2.20 14.13
CA ILE A 198 -3.85 -1.85 13.11
C ILE A 198 -2.79 -0.95 13.72
N THR A 199 -1.52 -1.28 13.51
CA THR A 199 -0.38 -0.43 13.84
C THR A 199 0.45 -0.16 12.60
N VAL A 200 0.82 1.10 12.35
CA VAL A 200 1.65 1.49 11.20
C VAL A 200 2.88 2.24 11.67
N ASP A 201 4.04 1.73 11.30
CA ASP A 201 5.35 2.33 11.51
C ASP A 201 5.74 3.25 10.34
N GLU A 202 6.55 4.29 10.61
CA GLU A 202 6.97 5.32 9.65
C GLU A 202 5.81 5.90 8.81
N TYR A 203 4.71 6.26 9.48
CA TYR A 203 3.46 6.66 8.81
C TYR A 203 3.60 7.88 7.88
N GLN A 204 4.60 8.74 8.12
CA GLN A 204 4.93 9.87 7.25
C GLN A 204 5.34 9.44 5.81
N ASP A 205 5.76 8.18 5.64
CA ASP A 205 6.19 7.63 4.35
C ASP A 205 5.04 7.01 3.55
N THR A 206 3.81 7.07 4.06
CA THR A 206 2.64 6.48 3.38
C THR A 206 2.26 7.25 2.12
N ASN A 207 1.96 6.53 1.04
CA ASN A 207 1.39 7.12 -0.18
C ASN A 207 -0.15 7.08 -0.18
N THR A 208 -0.77 7.69 -1.20
CA THR A 208 -2.23 7.76 -1.36
C THR A 208 -2.88 6.36 -1.32
N LEU A 209 -2.31 5.39 -2.04
CA LEU A 209 -2.86 4.05 -2.13
C LEU A 209 -2.79 3.29 -0.79
N GLN A 210 -1.67 3.36 -0.08
CA GLN A 210 -1.51 2.77 1.25
C GLN A 210 -2.51 3.37 2.25
N TYR A 211 -2.71 4.68 2.19
CA TYR A 211 -3.72 5.38 2.97
C TYR A 211 -5.14 4.87 2.66
N LYS A 212 -5.53 4.75 1.38
CA LYS A 212 -6.84 4.20 0.98
C LYS A 212 -7.07 2.79 1.53
N ILE A 213 -6.06 1.92 1.45
CA ILE A 213 -6.13 0.57 2.03
C ILE A 213 -6.39 0.64 3.54
N LEU A 214 -5.66 1.49 4.27
CA LEU A 214 -5.85 1.65 5.71
C LEU A 214 -7.25 2.17 6.07
N LYS A 215 -7.79 3.13 5.31
CA LYS A 215 -9.16 3.63 5.50
C LYS A 215 -10.20 2.53 5.30
N ASN A 216 -10.05 1.70 4.27
CA ASN A 216 -10.93 0.56 4.04
C ASN A 216 -10.84 -0.49 5.17
N LEU A 217 -9.62 -0.80 5.63
CA LEU A 217 -9.40 -1.72 6.75
C LEU A 217 -9.82 -1.15 8.12
N CYS A 218 -10.08 0.14 8.22
CA CYS A 218 -10.58 0.79 9.45
C CYS A 218 -12.03 1.25 9.32
N CYS A 219 -12.80 0.79 8.33
CA CYS A 219 -14.16 1.30 8.12
C CYS A 219 -15.15 0.95 9.24
N MET A 220 -14.84 -0.06 10.08
CA MET A 220 -15.69 -0.48 11.22
C MET A 220 -15.16 -0.06 12.60
N HIS A 221 -13.94 0.49 12.69
CA HIS A 221 -13.32 0.84 13.96
C HIS A 221 -12.23 1.93 13.82
N GLU A 222 -11.93 2.64 14.91
CA GLU A 222 -10.80 3.60 14.96
C GLU A 222 -9.58 3.05 15.74
N ASN A 223 -9.47 1.72 15.85
CA ASN A 223 -8.37 1.01 16.54
C ASN A 223 -7.04 1.01 15.75
N ILE A 224 -6.73 2.13 15.12
CA ILE A 224 -5.49 2.37 14.40
C ILE A 224 -4.49 3.13 15.28
N THR A 225 -3.25 2.67 15.27
CA THR A 225 -2.10 3.35 15.88
C THR A 225 -1.08 3.65 14.81
N VAL A 226 -0.76 4.92 14.61
CA VAL A 226 0.30 5.32 13.67
C VAL A 226 1.46 5.91 14.44
N VAL A 227 2.68 5.57 14.03
CA VAL A 227 3.92 6.09 14.59
C VAL A 227 4.69 6.73 13.46
N GLY A 228 5.16 7.95 13.66
CA GLY A 228 5.90 8.67 12.64
C GLY A 228 6.65 9.88 13.18
N ASP A 229 7.39 10.49 12.29
CA ASP A 229 8.15 11.72 12.54
C ASP A 229 8.00 12.62 11.32
N ASP A 230 7.30 13.75 11.49
CA ASP A 230 7.03 14.72 10.44
C ASP A 230 8.30 15.45 9.99
N ASP A 231 9.29 15.62 10.87
CA ASP A 231 10.60 16.19 10.52
C ASP A 231 11.46 15.24 9.64
N GLN A 232 11.06 13.97 9.48
CA GLN A 232 11.79 12.95 8.71
C GLN A 232 11.11 12.53 7.39
N SER A 233 10.16 13.31 6.86
CA SER A 233 9.51 12.98 5.58
C SER A 233 10.46 13.15 4.38
N ILE A 234 11.33 12.17 4.12
CA ILE A 234 12.35 12.22 3.04
C ILE A 234 11.98 11.40 1.79
N TYR A 235 10.83 10.71 1.79
CA TYR A 235 10.38 9.82 0.70
C TYR A 235 9.31 10.40 -0.23
N SER A 236 9.18 11.73 -0.30
CA SER A 236 8.23 12.40 -1.22
C SER A 236 8.44 11.98 -2.69
N TRP A 237 9.68 11.71 -3.10
CA TRP A 237 10.03 11.22 -4.44
C TRP A 237 9.49 9.81 -4.77
N ARG A 238 9.02 9.05 -3.76
CA ARG A 238 8.31 7.77 -3.91
C ARG A 238 6.79 7.91 -3.80
N GLY A 239 6.27 9.14 -3.77
CA GLY A 239 4.83 9.41 -3.67
C GLY A 239 4.29 9.44 -2.24
N ALA A 240 5.17 9.47 -1.22
CA ALA A 240 4.73 9.69 0.16
C ALA A 240 4.02 11.04 0.30
N LYS A 241 2.91 11.06 1.03
CA LYS A 241 2.10 12.27 1.28
C LYS A 241 2.20 12.63 2.75
N ILE A 242 2.99 13.66 3.07
CA ILE A 242 3.09 14.19 4.45
C ILE A 242 1.72 14.63 4.99
N GLU A 243 0.81 15.05 4.10
CA GLU A 243 -0.57 15.35 4.42
C GLU A 243 -1.28 14.20 5.15
N ASN A 244 -0.92 12.93 4.90
CA ASN A 244 -1.53 11.78 5.58
C ASN A 244 -1.31 11.81 7.09
N ILE A 245 -0.09 12.15 7.55
CA ILE A 245 0.21 12.22 8.99
C ILE A 245 -0.36 13.50 9.60
N LEU A 246 -0.28 14.63 8.89
CA LEU A 246 -0.80 15.91 9.34
C LEU A 246 -2.33 15.92 9.47
N ASN A 247 -3.04 15.26 8.56
CA ASN A 247 -4.50 15.18 8.54
C ASN A 247 -5.06 13.99 9.33
N PHE A 248 -4.22 13.19 9.98
CA PHE A 248 -4.67 11.98 10.68
C PHE A 248 -5.76 12.27 11.73
N GLN A 249 -5.68 13.40 12.43
CA GLN A 249 -6.69 13.83 13.41
C GLN A 249 -8.01 14.27 12.76
N ASN A 250 -8.00 14.69 11.49
CA ASN A 250 -9.21 15.03 10.74
C ASN A 250 -9.92 13.75 10.25
N ASP A 251 -9.15 12.70 9.99
CA ASP A 251 -9.64 11.45 9.41
C ASP A 251 -10.15 10.42 10.42
N PHE A 252 -9.73 10.55 11.68
CA PHE A 252 -10.10 9.67 12.80
C PHE A 252 -10.53 10.55 13.99
N LYS A 253 -11.78 10.40 14.44
CA LYS A 253 -12.42 11.41 15.31
C LYS A 253 -11.89 11.41 16.74
N ASN A 254 -11.39 10.27 17.24
CA ASN A 254 -10.99 10.12 18.64
C ASN A 254 -9.48 9.87 18.81
N VAL A 255 -8.65 10.55 18.02
CA VAL A 255 -7.20 10.38 18.07
C VAL A 255 -6.63 10.91 19.39
N LYS A 256 -6.00 10.02 20.16
CA LYS A 256 -5.05 10.38 21.22
C LYS A 256 -3.67 10.61 20.61
N LEU A 257 -3.02 11.71 20.98
CA LEU A 257 -1.64 12.06 20.67
C LEU A 257 -0.72 11.61 21.81
#